data_AF-A0A847NH98-F1
#
_entry.id   AF-A0A847NH98-F1
#
_cell.length_a   1.000
_cell.length_b   1.000
_cell.length_c   1.000
_cell.angle_alpha   90.00
_cell.angle_beta   90.00
_cell.angle_gamma   90.00
#
_symmetry.space_group_name_H-M   'P 1'
#
loop_
_entity.id
_entity.type
_entity.pdbx_description
1 polymer ?
#
loop_
_entity_poly.entity_id
_entity_poly.type
_entity_poly.pdbx_seq_one_letter_code
_entity_poly.pdbx_strand_id
1 'polypeptide(L)'
;MAYNLETLLNEIIKEYGSNKGYIKPNIRWSNYNRLYSFGEYRYWDNTIEISPFLNDDKIDVETLKSVIYHEYLHQEYQEHNKDFNKRESLFPNARKHNKILEEFFDNIEDLPPREVKLTLDYKEDLVFCILNGVKLEEYLLAFYACNGNYYIDLGKNIKLPFKNESEIYHDVIWLVEGDDLYYLVGISKDVKFSNARKDVSLEPFYSDKFPYQATASIENTSLFMDIGCTIPYNLSPAEKDLGIFLLKDIKDFSDKDVINYINSYDFDLYDVGFAKKALYSTTPLIENDHKKLIELAYKEENSMRAIWIANKAKLEKECYDTKLCLADCLLEGLLFEVALEEYMDLQNIDTENEEINRIILDIKSILMRLK
;
A
#
# COMPACT_ATOMS: atom_id res chain seq x y z
N MET A 1 11.82 -24.55 16.77
CA MET A 1 13.21 -24.01 16.60
C MET A 1 13.08 -22.51 16.41
N ALA A 2 14.12 -21.71 16.62
CA ALA A 2 14.09 -20.29 16.27
C ALA A 2 15.35 -19.99 15.46
N TYR A 3 15.22 -19.92 14.13
CA TYR A 3 16.33 -19.51 13.29
C TYR A 3 16.76 -18.08 13.67
N ASN A 4 18.07 -17.85 13.72
CA ASN A 4 18.62 -16.52 13.93
C ASN A 4 18.75 -15.82 12.56
N LEU A 5 17.71 -15.10 12.16
CA LEU A 5 17.64 -14.42 10.86
C LEU A 5 18.84 -13.48 10.61
N GLU A 6 19.29 -12.78 11.65
CA GLU A 6 20.44 -11.87 11.57
C GLU A 6 21.74 -12.63 11.24
N THR A 7 21.92 -13.82 11.82
CA THR A 7 23.06 -14.69 11.48
C THR A 7 22.98 -15.17 10.03
N LEU A 8 21.79 -15.59 9.59
CA LEU A 8 21.57 -16.05 8.21
C LEU A 8 21.80 -14.94 7.18
N LEU A 9 21.31 -13.73 7.43
CA LEU A 9 21.57 -12.57 6.56
C LEU A 9 23.08 -12.26 6.47
N ASN A 10 23.81 -12.33 7.59
CA ASN A 10 25.27 -12.14 7.58
C ASN A 10 25.99 -13.23 6.78
N GLU A 11 25.53 -14.48 6.83
CA GLU A 11 26.06 -15.57 6.00
C GLU A 11 25.81 -15.31 4.52
N ILE A 12 24.58 -14.91 4.14
CA ILE A 12 24.23 -14.53 2.77
C ILE A 12 25.14 -13.41 2.24
N ILE A 13 25.32 -12.34 3.01
CA ILE A 13 26.18 -11.21 2.61
C ILE A 13 27.65 -11.66 2.47
N LYS A 14 28.11 -12.55 3.34
CA LYS A 14 29.47 -13.08 3.29
C LYS A 14 29.69 -13.95 2.04
N GLU A 15 28.70 -14.72 1.64
CA GLU A 15 28.78 -15.67 0.52
C GLU A 15 28.57 -14.99 -0.84
N TYR A 16 27.52 -14.17 -0.97
CA TYR A 16 27.10 -13.56 -2.23
C TYR A 16 27.54 -12.10 -2.40
N GLY A 17 28.15 -11.53 -1.35
CA GLY A 17 28.65 -10.16 -1.32
C GLY A 17 27.60 -9.12 -0.96
N SER A 18 28.07 -7.98 -0.45
CA SER A 18 27.21 -6.85 -0.13
C SER A 18 26.74 -6.12 -1.39
N ASN A 19 25.49 -5.67 -1.39
CA ASN A 19 24.94 -4.70 -2.32
C ASN A 19 25.72 -3.40 -2.23
N LYS A 20 26.44 -3.05 -3.30
CA LYS A 20 27.42 -1.95 -3.24
C LYS A 20 26.69 -0.61 -3.23
N GLY A 21 27.05 0.24 -2.27
CA GLY A 21 26.43 1.56 -2.13
C GLY A 21 25.17 1.57 -1.27
N TYR A 22 24.81 0.44 -0.65
CA TYR A 22 23.65 0.35 0.25
C TYR A 22 24.06 0.03 1.69
N ILE A 23 23.30 0.58 2.63
CA ILE A 23 23.37 0.26 4.05
C ILE A 23 22.75 -1.13 4.24
N LYS A 24 23.41 -2.00 5.00
CA LYS A 24 22.88 -3.34 5.31
C LYS A 24 21.46 -3.24 5.90
N PRO A 25 20.50 -4.02 5.40
CA PRO A 25 19.14 -4.01 5.92
C PRO A 25 19.02 -4.69 7.29
N ASN A 26 18.00 -4.30 8.04
CA ASN A 26 17.51 -5.08 9.18
C ASN A 26 16.73 -6.29 8.68
N ILE A 27 16.59 -7.32 9.51
CA ILE A 27 15.76 -8.48 9.19
C ILE A 27 14.94 -8.93 10.39
N ARG A 28 13.67 -9.29 10.18
CA ARG A 28 12.77 -9.79 11.23
C ARG A 28 11.72 -10.75 10.69
N TRP A 29 11.12 -11.52 11.60
CA TRP A 29 9.88 -12.24 11.31
C TRP A 29 8.74 -11.24 11.19
N SER A 30 7.81 -11.49 10.28
CA SER A 30 6.60 -10.68 10.18
C SER A 30 5.68 -10.91 11.37
N ASN A 31 4.96 -9.85 11.75
CA ASN A 31 3.92 -9.92 12.76
C ASN A 31 2.59 -10.48 12.21
N TYR A 32 2.46 -10.58 10.87
CA TYR A 32 1.26 -11.03 10.16
C TYR A 32 1.42 -12.45 9.61
N ASN A 33 0.31 -13.14 9.35
CA ASN A 33 0.27 -14.41 8.64
C ASN A 33 0.47 -14.13 7.15
N ARG A 34 1.74 -14.13 6.72
CA ARG A 34 2.11 -13.98 5.31
C ARG A 34 2.00 -15.34 4.62
N LEU A 35 0.93 -15.53 3.84
CA LEU A 35 0.62 -16.73 3.06
C LEU A 35 0.82 -16.51 1.55
N TYR A 36 0.68 -15.27 1.06
CA TYR A 36 0.86 -14.94 -0.36
C TYR A 36 2.30 -14.54 -0.70
N SER A 37 3.17 -14.45 0.29
CA SER A 37 4.59 -14.10 0.11
C SER A 37 5.48 -14.74 1.17
N PHE A 38 6.66 -15.19 0.76
CA PHE A 38 7.65 -15.81 1.65
C PHE A 38 8.46 -14.77 2.44
N GLY A 39 8.63 -13.58 1.85
CA GLY A 39 9.27 -12.43 2.47
C GLY A 39 8.89 -11.14 1.74
N GLU A 40 9.36 -10.01 2.26
CA GLU A 40 9.28 -8.70 1.62
C GLU A 40 10.43 -7.83 2.07
N TYR A 41 11.06 -7.16 1.13
CA TYR A 41 11.95 -6.05 1.41
C TYR A 41 11.24 -4.70 1.30
N ARG A 42 11.23 -3.94 2.41
CA ARG A 42 10.74 -2.58 2.46
C ARG A 42 11.89 -1.59 2.33
N TYR A 43 11.87 -0.83 1.24
CA TYR A 43 12.96 0.09 0.89
C TYR A 43 13.08 1.27 1.87
N TRP A 44 11.96 1.83 2.31
CA TRP A 44 11.90 3.07 3.09
C TRP A 44 12.30 2.93 4.57
N ASP A 45 12.24 1.73 5.13
CA ASP A 45 12.74 1.39 6.47
C ASP A 45 13.94 0.41 6.43
N ASN A 46 14.42 0.10 5.23
CA ASN A 46 15.55 -0.81 4.97
C ASN A 46 15.42 -2.14 5.73
N THR A 47 14.25 -2.76 5.67
CA THR A 47 13.94 -3.97 6.45
C THR A 47 13.45 -5.11 5.56
N ILE A 48 14.01 -6.29 5.77
CA ILE A 48 13.51 -7.55 5.25
C ILE A 48 12.57 -8.16 6.30
N GLU A 49 11.34 -8.43 5.92
CA GLU A 49 10.40 -9.23 6.71
C GLU A 49 10.24 -10.61 6.11
N ILE A 50 10.32 -11.63 6.95
CA ILE A 50 10.19 -13.04 6.54
C ILE A 50 8.89 -13.60 7.09
N SER A 51 8.18 -14.39 6.28
CA SER A 51 6.98 -15.10 6.71
C SER A 51 7.28 -15.98 7.92
N PRO A 52 6.51 -15.86 9.01
CA PRO A 52 6.80 -16.59 10.23
C PRO A 52 6.55 -18.11 10.11
N PHE A 53 5.85 -18.55 9.06
CA PHE A 53 5.67 -19.98 8.73
C PHE A 53 6.98 -20.65 8.31
N LEU A 54 8.00 -19.88 7.90
CA LEU A 54 9.32 -20.43 7.58
C LEU A 54 10.15 -20.77 8.83
N ASN A 55 9.66 -20.43 10.02
CA ASN A 55 10.26 -20.87 11.28
C ASN A 55 9.76 -22.27 11.69
N ASP A 56 9.84 -23.21 10.77
CA ASP A 56 9.32 -24.58 10.88
C ASP A 56 10.45 -25.61 10.65
N ASP A 57 10.34 -26.80 11.24
CA ASP A 57 11.37 -27.85 11.13
C ASP A 57 11.35 -28.59 9.78
N LYS A 58 10.26 -28.49 9.03
CA LYS A 58 10.15 -28.96 7.65
C LYS A 58 10.87 -28.06 6.66
N ILE A 59 11.12 -26.80 7.03
CA ILE A 59 11.89 -25.85 6.22
C ILE A 59 13.35 -25.93 6.61
N ASP A 60 14.18 -26.42 5.69
CA ASP A 60 15.62 -26.45 5.91
C ASP A 60 16.24 -25.06 5.82
N VAL A 61 17.41 -24.90 6.44
CA VAL A 61 18.10 -23.62 6.55
C VAL A 61 18.51 -23.02 5.19
N GLU A 62 18.80 -23.84 4.17
CA GLU A 62 19.20 -23.35 2.86
C GLU A 62 17.98 -22.85 2.07
N THR A 63 16.81 -23.48 2.25
CA THR A 63 15.53 -22.97 1.75
C THR A 63 15.17 -21.62 2.40
N LEU A 64 15.35 -21.45 3.72
CA LEU A 64 15.14 -20.15 4.36
C LEU A 64 16.13 -19.09 3.85
N LYS A 65 17.41 -19.46 3.68
CA LYS A 65 18.44 -18.59 3.10
C LYS A 65 18.12 -18.15 1.67
N SER A 66 17.48 -19.00 0.86
CA SER A 66 17.10 -18.61 -0.51
C SER A 66 16.09 -17.47 -0.49
N VAL A 67 15.12 -17.49 0.44
CA VAL A 67 14.16 -16.40 0.63
C VAL A 67 14.87 -15.13 1.11
N ILE A 68 15.74 -15.23 2.12
CA ILE A 68 16.50 -14.09 2.62
C ILE A 68 17.35 -13.47 1.51
N TYR A 69 17.97 -14.30 0.66
CA TYR A 69 18.75 -13.81 -0.46
C TYR A 69 17.87 -13.10 -1.50
N HIS A 70 16.73 -13.67 -1.87
CA HIS A 70 15.76 -13.05 -2.78
C HIS A 70 15.36 -11.65 -2.30
N GLU A 71 14.90 -11.53 -1.05
CA GLU A 71 14.52 -10.24 -0.48
C GLU A 71 15.71 -9.28 -0.36
N TYR A 72 16.91 -9.79 -0.06
CA TYR A 72 18.11 -8.97 -0.02
C TYR A 72 18.46 -8.35 -1.39
N LEU A 73 18.16 -9.03 -2.50
CA LEU A 73 18.35 -8.49 -3.85
C LEU A 73 17.41 -7.33 -4.14
N HIS A 74 16.20 -7.32 -3.54
CA HIS A 74 15.24 -6.23 -3.74
C HIS A 74 15.72 -4.88 -3.23
N GLN A 75 16.77 -4.84 -2.41
CA GLN A 75 17.46 -3.60 -2.07
C GLN A 75 18.04 -2.87 -3.30
N GLU A 76 18.58 -3.59 -4.28
CA GLU A 76 19.09 -3.00 -5.52
C GLU A 76 18.03 -2.96 -6.63
N TYR A 77 17.11 -3.93 -6.65
CA TYR A 77 16.18 -4.12 -7.77
C TYR A 77 14.73 -4.08 -7.29
N GLN A 78 13.93 -3.14 -7.80
CA GLN A 78 12.50 -3.13 -7.49
C GLN A 78 11.78 -4.37 -8.07
N GLU A 79 12.09 -4.71 -9.32
CA GLU A 79 11.42 -5.77 -10.08
C GLU A 79 12.36 -6.93 -10.40
N HIS A 80 11.80 -8.10 -10.73
CA HIS A 80 12.54 -9.29 -11.19
C HIS A 80 13.04 -9.15 -12.64
N ASN A 81 13.81 -8.11 -12.92
CA ASN A 81 14.39 -7.86 -14.23
C ASN A 81 15.54 -8.85 -14.55
N LYS A 82 16.17 -8.70 -15.73
CA LYS A 82 17.24 -9.62 -16.17
C LYS A 82 18.45 -9.64 -15.22
N ASP A 83 18.79 -8.50 -14.62
CA ASP A 83 19.93 -8.39 -13.71
C ASP A 83 19.61 -8.99 -12.35
N PHE A 84 18.39 -8.78 -11.83
CA PHE A 84 17.87 -9.48 -10.65
C PHE A 84 17.98 -11.00 -10.85
N ASN A 85 17.37 -11.53 -11.91
CA ASN A 85 17.35 -12.98 -12.19
C ASN A 85 18.76 -13.57 -12.33
N LYS A 86 19.69 -12.81 -12.90
CA LYS A 86 21.10 -13.21 -13.00
C LYS A 86 21.74 -13.32 -11.62
N ARG A 87 21.49 -12.37 -10.72
CA ARG A 87 21.98 -12.43 -9.33
C ARG A 87 21.31 -13.55 -8.56
N GLU A 88 19.99 -13.68 -8.62
CA GLU A 88 19.24 -14.75 -7.96
C GLU A 88 19.75 -16.13 -8.38
N SER A 89 20.09 -16.32 -9.67
CA SER A 89 20.61 -17.59 -10.18
C SER A 89 21.97 -18.02 -9.61
N LEU A 90 22.66 -17.13 -8.90
CA LEU A 90 23.88 -17.48 -8.15
C LEU A 90 23.56 -18.37 -6.93
N PHE A 91 22.34 -18.30 -6.39
CA PHE A 91 21.92 -19.17 -5.31
C PHE A 91 21.69 -20.61 -5.84
N PRO A 92 22.42 -21.61 -5.32
CA PRO A 92 22.30 -22.98 -5.79
C PRO A 92 20.88 -23.51 -5.66
N ASN A 93 20.36 -24.11 -6.74
CA ASN A 93 19.03 -24.73 -6.74
C ASN A 93 17.87 -23.80 -6.36
N ALA A 94 17.96 -22.48 -6.59
CA ALA A 94 16.90 -21.52 -6.27
C ALA A 94 15.47 -22.00 -6.67
N ARG A 95 15.32 -22.54 -7.88
CA ARG A 95 14.03 -23.10 -8.37
C ARG A 95 13.52 -24.28 -7.54
N LYS A 96 14.42 -25.12 -7.02
CA LYS A 96 14.05 -26.25 -6.17
C LYS A 96 13.54 -25.74 -4.81
N HIS A 97 14.25 -24.77 -4.23
CA HIS A 97 13.82 -24.15 -2.96
C HIS A 97 12.47 -23.45 -3.12
N ASN A 98 12.26 -22.71 -4.21
CA ASN A 98 10.96 -22.11 -4.51
C ASN A 98 9.84 -23.16 -4.58
N LYS A 99 10.07 -24.30 -5.25
CA LYS A 99 9.07 -25.37 -5.30
C LYS A 99 8.77 -25.98 -3.92
N ILE A 100 9.79 -26.13 -3.07
CA ILE A 100 9.60 -26.61 -1.68
C ILE A 100 8.73 -25.61 -0.89
N LEU A 101 8.96 -24.32 -1.07
CA LEU A 101 8.20 -23.25 -0.41
C LEU A 101 6.75 -23.24 -0.87
N GLU A 102 6.50 -23.28 -2.19
CA GLU A 102 5.15 -23.38 -2.77
C GLU A 102 4.40 -24.59 -2.21
N GLU A 103 5.01 -25.78 -2.28
CA GLU A 103 4.41 -27.02 -1.74
C GLU A 103 4.18 -26.93 -0.22
N PHE A 104 5.06 -26.29 0.53
CA PHE A 104 4.88 -26.13 1.97
C PHE A 104 3.71 -25.20 2.30
N PHE A 105 3.62 -24.06 1.62
CA PHE A 105 2.57 -23.05 1.85
C PHE A 105 1.19 -23.56 1.44
N ASP A 106 1.10 -24.32 0.34
CA ASP A 106 -0.14 -24.99 -0.10
C ASP A 106 -0.70 -25.99 0.94
N ASN A 107 0.14 -26.45 1.87
CA ASN A 107 -0.24 -27.43 2.91
C ASN A 107 -0.36 -26.81 4.32
N ILE A 108 -0.35 -25.49 4.46
CA ILE A 108 -0.59 -24.84 5.75
C ILE A 108 -2.09 -24.94 6.10
N GLU A 109 -2.41 -25.77 7.09
CA GLU A 109 -3.78 -25.92 7.60
C GLU A 109 -4.03 -25.09 8.87
N ASP A 110 -3.01 -24.95 9.73
CA ASP A 110 -3.09 -24.27 11.02
C ASP A 110 -2.55 -22.85 10.93
N LEU A 111 -3.41 -21.87 11.20
CA LEU A 111 -3.10 -20.45 11.14
C LEU A 111 -3.11 -19.88 12.57
N PRO A 112 -1.94 -19.77 13.23
CA PRO A 112 -1.89 -19.26 14.59
C PRO A 112 -2.29 -17.78 14.61
N PRO A 113 -3.05 -17.33 15.63
CA PRO A 113 -3.44 -15.93 15.75
C PRO A 113 -2.23 -15.00 15.80
N ARG A 114 -2.31 -13.91 15.03
CA ARG A 114 -1.27 -12.91 14.86
C ARG A 114 -1.79 -11.48 15.00
N GLU A 115 -0.90 -10.51 14.76
CA GLU A 115 -1.27 -9.10 14.78
C GLU A 115 -2.32 -8.84 13.69
N VAL A 116 -3.40 -8.15 14.05
CA VAL A 116 -4.42 -7.67 13.12
C VAL A 116 -4.15 -6.20 12.86
N LYS A 117 -3.88 -5.83 11.60
CA LYS A 117 -3.48 -4.45 11.24
C LYS A 117 -4.56 -3.43 11.60
N LEU A 118 -5.83 -3.78 11.38
CA LEU A 118 -6.96 -2.90 11.60
C LEU A 118 -8.16 -3.67 12.13
N THR A 119 -8.68 -3.26 13.27
CA THR A 119 -9.88 -3.82 13.90
C THR A 119 -11.06 -2.86 13.79
N LEU A 120 -12.29 -3.34 13.87
CA LEU A 120 -13.50 -2.54 13.96
C LEU A 120 -14.23 -2.82 15.28
N ASP A 121 -14.70 -1.74 15.91
CA ASP A 121 -15.59 -1.82 17.05
C ASP A 121 -17.02 -1.99 16.57
N TYR A 122 -17.83 -2.72 17.34
CA TYR A 122 -19.26 -2.82 17.09
C TYR A 122 -19.93 -1.47 17.33
N LYS A 123 -20.50 -0.87 16.27
CA LYS A 123 -21.25 0.39 16.33
C LYS A 123 -22.46 0.33 15.42
N GLU A 124 -23.62 0.81 15.89
CA GLU A 124 -24.88 0.78 15.13
C GLU A 124 -24.83 1.58 13.81
N ASP A 125 -23.94 2.57 13.73
CA ASP A 125 -23.71 3.44 12.57
C ASP A 125 -22.57 2.97 11.66
N LEU A 126 -22.04 1.76 11.89
CA LEU A 126 -21.11 1.11 10.98
C LEU A 126 -21.76 0.93 9.60
N VAL A 127 -21.04 1.31 8.56
CA VAL A 127 -21.56 1.38 7.19
C VAL A 127 -21.10 0.16 6.40
N PHE A 128 -22.02 -0.51 5.71
CA PHE A 128 -21.71 -1.48 4.69
C PHE A 128 -21.90 -0.83 3.32
N CYS A 129 -20.87 -0.88 2.48
CA CYS A 129 -20.89 -0.23 1.18
C CYS A 129 -20.51 -1.20 0.07
N ILE A 130 -21.39 -1.33 -0.92
CA ILE A 130 -21.20 -2.19 -2.08
C ILE A 130 -20.47 -1.39 -3.17
N LEU A 131 -19.33 -1.90 -3.60
CA LEU A 131 -18.59 -1.41 -4.76
C LEU A 131 -19.30 -1.92 -6.02
N ASN A 132 -20.17 -1.09 -6.61
CA ASN A 132 -21.00 -1.52 -7.74
C ASN A 132 -20.17 -1.57 -9.04
N GLY A 133 -20.52 -2.47 -9.95
CA GLY A 133 -19.96 -2.47 -11.30
C GLY A 133 -18.48 -2.90 -11.41
N VAL A 134 -17.90 -3.40 -10.32
CA VAL A 134 -16.60 -4.08 -10.30
C VAL A 134 -16.81 -5.56 -10.01
N LYS A 135 -16.00 -6.41 -10.62
CA LYS A 135 -15.96 -7.84 -10.30
C LYS A 135 -15.08 -8.08 -9.08
N LEU A 136 -15.26 -9.23 -8.43
CA LEU A 136 -14.48 -9.62 -7.26
C LEU A 136 -12.98 -9.59 -7.56
N GLU A 137 -12.53 -10.14 -8.68
CA GLU A 137 -11.13 -10.16 -9.09
C GLU A 137 -10.54 -8.78 -9.44
N GLU A 138 -11.40 -7.78 -9.63
CA GLU A 138 -11.05 -6.43 -10.11
C GLU A 138 -11.38 -5.34 -9.07
N TYR A 139 -11.75 -5.72 -7.84
CA TYR A 139 -12.28 -4.76 -6.87
C TYR A 139 -11.32 -3.62 -6.52
N LEU A 140 -10.01 -3.86 -6.59
CA LEU A 140 -8.99 -2.85 -6.37
C LEU A 140 -9.09 -1.67 -7.34
N LEU A 141 -9.68 -1.86 -8.53
CA LEU A 141 -9.93 -0.78 -9.49
C LEU A 141 -10.91 0.27 -8.97
N ALA A 142 -11.68 -0.04 -7.92
CA ALA A 142 -12.53 0.94 -7.24
C ALA A 142 -11.73 1.93 -6.38
N PHE A 143 -10.45 1.66 -6.09
CA PHE A 143 -9.61 2.44 -5.18
C PHE A 143 -8.51 3.17 -5.95
N TYR A 144 -8.67 4.48 -6.16
CA TYR A 144 -7.62 5.31 -6.75
C TYR A 144 -6.75 5.92 -5.65
N ALA A 145 -5.44 5.64 -5.65
CA ALA A 145 -4.52 6.13 -4.61
C ALA A 145 -3.85 7.45 -5.01
N CYS A 146 -3.96 8.47 -4.15
CA CYS A 146 -3.36 9.80 -4.38
C CYS A 146 -3.27 10.57 -3.04
N ASN A 147 -2.23 11.39 -2.83
CA ASN A 147 -2.00 12.15 -1.58
C ASN A 147 -2.08 11.31 -0.28
N GLY A 148 -1.67 10.04 -0.35
CA GLY A 148 -1.78 9.10 0.77
C GLY A 148 -3.22 8.75 1.18
N ASN A 149 -4.19 8.97 0.30
CA ASN A 149 -5.59 8.61 0.47
C ASN A 149 -6.05 7.70 -0.68
N TYR A 150 -7.05 6.88 -0.41
CA TYR A 150 -7.87 6.25 -1.42
C TYR A 150 -9.07 7.15 -1.76
N TYR A 151 -9.29 7.37 -3.05
CA TYR A 151 -10.51 7.92 -3.63
C TYR A 151 -11.30 6.77 -4.22
N ILE A 152 -12.47 6.51 -3.65
CA ILE A 152 -13.19 5.25 -3.80
C ILE A 152 -14.41 5.47 -4.68
N ASP A 153 -14.46 4.77 -5.82
CA ASP A 153 -15.62 4.74 -6.71
C ASP A 153 -16.62 3.70 -6.24
N LEU A 154 -17.85 4.13 -6.04
CA LEU A 154 -18.96 3.25 -5.66
C LEU A 154 -19.67 2.68 -6.90
N GLY A 155 -19.18 2.99 -8.11
CA GLY A 155 -19.66 2.52 -9.42
C GLY A 155 -20.88 3.25 -9.95
N LYS A 156 -21.69 3.81 -9.06
CA LYS A 156 -22.87 4.64 -9.37
C LYS A 156 -22.99 5.78 -8.37
N ASN A 157 -23.83 6.77 -8.68
CA ASN A 157 -24.12 7.85 -7.73
C ASN A 157 -25.05 7.34 -6.62
N ILE A 158 -24.51 7.12 -5.42
CA ILE A 158 -25.23 6.56 -4.27
C ILE A 158 -25.89 7.67 -3.46
N LYS A 159 -27.15 7.49 -3.07
CA LYS A 159 -27.79 8.38 -2.10
C LYS A 159 -27.46 7.91 -0.68
N LEU A 160 -26.82 8.77 0.12
CA LEU A 160 -26.42 8.43 1.47
C LEU A 160 -27.67 8.30 2.39
N PRO A 161 -27.76 7.24 3.22
CA PRO A 161 -28.89 7.01 4.13
C PRO A 161 -28.74 7.79 5.45
N PHE A 162 -27.61 8.47 5.63
CA PHE A 162 -27.29 9.31 6.78
C PHE A 162 -27.04 10.75 6.35
N LYS A 163 -27.13 11.68 7.31
CA LYS A 163 -26.73 13.06 7.07
C LYS A 163 -25.23 13.11 6.85
N ASN A 164 -24.84 13.70 5.73
CA ASN A 164 -23.45 13.97 5.42
C ASN A 164 -23.18 15.45 5.71
N GLU A 165 -22.88 15.72 6.97
CA GLU A 165 -22.41 17.04 7.42
C GLU A 165 -20.89 17.04 7.32
N SER A 166 -20.29 18.19 6.97
CA SER A 166 -18.84 18.35 7.00
C SER A 166 -18.32 17.93 8.38
N GLU A 167 -17.31 17.05 8.41
CA GLU A 167 -16.67 16.48 9.62
C GLU A 167 -17.30 15.22 10.21
N ILE A 168 -18.35 14.65 9.61
CA ILE A 168 -18.81 13.31 9.99
C ILE A 168 -18.01 12.25 9.21
N TYR A 169 -17.37 11.36 9.96
CA TYR A 169 -16.60 10.24 9.43
C TYR A 169 -17.25 8.92 9.85
N HIS A 170 -17.14 7.92 8.98
CA HIS A 170 -17.75 6.61 9.19
C HIS A 170 -16.72 5.50 9.09
N ASP A 171 -16.85 4.50 9.96
CA ASP A 171 -16.21 3.22 9.73
C ASP A 171 -17.00 2.45 8.67
N VAL A 172 -16.31 1.89 7.67
CA VAL A 172 -16.93 1.27 6.49
C VAL A 172 -16.37 -0.13 6.26
N ILE A 173 -17.28 -1.06 5.99
CA ILE A 173 -17.01 -2.39 5.45
C ILE A 173 -17.29 -2.35 3.94
N TRP A 174 -16.29 -2.72 3.15
CA TRP A 174 -16.37 -2.76 1.69
C TRP A 174 -16.82 -4.13 1.21
N LEU A 175 -17.83 -4.14 0.35
CA LEU A 175 -18.43 -5.35 -0.21
C LEU A 175 -18.35 -5.34 -1.73
N VAL A 176 -18.19 -6.50 -2.34
CA VAL A 176 -18.38 -6.72 -3.78
C VAL A 176 -19.51 -7.72 -4.00
N GLU A 177 -20.34 -7.46 -5.01
CA GLU A 177 -21.45 -8.31 -5.41
C GLU A 177 -20.92 -9.48 -6.29
N GLY A 178 -21.25 -10.72 -5.93
CA GLY A 178 -21.11 -11.91 -6.79
C GLY A 178 -22.45 -12.44 -7.30
N ASP A 179 -22.57 -13.76 -7.46
CA ASP A 179 -23.82 -14.35 -7.98
C ASP A 179 -24.97 -14.32 -6.94
N ASP A 180 -24.75 -14.87 -5.74
CA ASP A 180 -25.75 -14.94 -4.66
C ASP A 180 -25.21 -14.45 -3.29
N LEU A 181 -23.98 -13.92 -3.29
CA LEU A 181 -23.21 -13.58 -2.08
C LEU A 181 -22.53 -12.22 -2.24
N TYR A 182 -22.51 -11.44 -1.16
CA TYR A 182 -21.60 -10.30 -1.02
C TYR A 182 -20.29 -10.78 -0.41
N TYR A 183 -19.19 -10.34 -0.99
CA TYR A 183 -17.84 -10.66 -0.55
C TYR A 183 -17.26 -9.48 0.22
N LEU A 184 -16.76 -9.73 1.42
CA LEU A 184 -16.11 -8.70 2.22
C LEU A 184 -14.67 -8.54 1.76
N VAL A 185 -14.40 -7.43 1.07
CA VAL A 185 -13.11 -7.18 0.40
C VAL A 185 -12.17 -6.26 1.18
N GLY A 186 -12.68 -5.62 2.22
CA GLY A 186 -11.84 -4.81 3.10
C GLY A 186 -12.64 -3.91 4.03
N ILE A 187 -11.91 -3.10 4.78
CA ILE A 187 -12.45 -2.12 5.72
C ILE A 187 -11.69 -0.80 5.64
N SER A 188 -12.36 0.30 5.96
CA SER A 188 -11.75 1.60 6.17
C SER A 188 -12.31 2.27 7.42
N LYS A 189 -11.45 2.88 8.21
CA LYS A 189 -11.85 3.82 9.27
C LYS A 189 -11.84 5.26 8.77
N ASP A 190 -12.64 6.07 9.44
CA ASP A 190 -12.72 7.51 9.21
C ASP A 190 -13.00 7.88 7.74
N VAL A 191 -13.92 7.16 7.10
CA VAL A 191 -14.31 7.41 5.71
C VAL A 191 -15.17 8.65 5.62
N LYS A 192 -14.83 9.53 4.69
CA LYS A 192 -15.62 10.69 4.32
C LYS A 192 -16.37 10.44 3.03
N PHE A 193 -17.67 10.65 3.04
CA PHE A 193 -18.52 10.55 1.84
C PHE A 193 -18.80 11.92 1.22
N SER A 194 -18.99 11.94 -0.09
CA SER A 194 -19.56 13.07 -0.82
C SER A 194 -21.04 12.82 -1.11
N ASN A 195 -21.85 13.89 -1.09
CA ASN A 195 -23.29 13.82 -1.39
C ASN A 195 -23.60 13.39 -2.83
N ALA A 196 -22.63 13.53 -3.71
CA ALA A 196 -22.69 13.08 -5.09
C ALA A 196 -21.34 12.52 -5.50
N ARG A 197 -21.36 11.58 -6.43
CA ARG A 197 -20.19 11.13 -7.18
C ARG A 197 -19.56 12.30 -7.92
N LYS A 198 -18.24 12.40 -7.84
CA LYS A 198 -17.42 13.42 -8.48
C LYS A 198 -16.49 12.76 -9.48
N ASP A 199 -16.27 13.42 -10.62
CA ASP A 199 -15.27 13.02 -11.61
C ASP A 199 -14.06 13.96 -11.51
N VAL A 200 -12.88 13.38 -11.26
CA VAL A 200 -11.62 14.11 -11.16
C VAL A 200 -10.81 13.90 -12.42
N SER A 201 -10.17 14.96 -12.89
CA SER A 201 -9.14 14.91 -13.92
C SER A 201 -7.82 15.40 -13.34
N LEU A 202 -6.75 14.62 -13.55
CA LEU A 202 -5.39 14.97 -13.16
C LEU A 202 -4.63 15.77 -14.24
N GLU A 203 -5.32 16.18 -15.30
CA GLU A 203 -4.78 17.10 -16.29
C GLU A 203 -4.39 18.44 -15.62
N PRO A 204 -3.24 19.04 -16.00
CA PRO A 204 -2.43 18.69 -17.18
C PRO A 204 -1.29 17.69 -16.94
N PHE A 205 -1.01 17.28 -15.70
CA PHE A 205 0.14 16.41 -15.43
C PHE A 205 -0.08 14.98 -15.92
N TYR A 206 -1.30 14.46 -15.75
CA TYR A 206 -1.66 13.10 -16.14
C TYR A 206 -2.96 13.07 -16.94
N SER A 207 -3.09 12.08 -17.83
CA SER A 207 -4.33 11.85 -18.58
C SER A 207 -5.41 11.16 -17.74
N ASP A 208 -5.05 10.68 -16.55
CA ASP A 208 -5.94 9.96 -15.64
C ASP A 208 -7.18 10.77 -15.27
N LYS A 209 -8.31 10.07 -15.33
CA LYS A 209 -9.62 10.55 -14.87
C LYS A 209 -10.25 9.45 -14.07
N PHE A 210 -10.68 9.77 -12.86
CA PHE A 210 -11.31 8.80 -11.99
C PHE A 210 -12.52 9.40 -11.27
N PRO A 211 -13.61 8.63 -11.18
CA PRO A 211 -14.73 8.97 -10.33
C PRO A 211 -14.44 8.60 -8.87
N TYR A 212 -15.07 9.30 -7.93
CA TYR A 212 -15.15 8.85 -6.54
C TYR A 212 -16.40 9.40 -5.84
N GLN A 213 -16.81 8.74 -4.77
CA GLN A 213 -17.82 9.27 -3.85
C GLN A 213 -17.43 9.11 -2.38
N ALA A 214 -16.40 8.33 -2.08
CA ALA A 214 -15.83 8.21 -0.75
C ALA A 214 -14.31 8.44 -0.76
N THR A 215 -13.77 8.88 0.37
CA THR A 215 -12.32 9.03 0.57
C THR A 215 -11.92 8.47 1.93
N ALA A 216 -10.80 7.76 1.97
CA ALA A 216 -10.23 7.21 3.19
C ALA A 216 -8.70 7.33 3.18
N SER A 217 -8.06 7.43 4.35
CA SER A 217 -6.60 7.32 4.42
C SER A 217 -6.16 5.91 4.05
N ILE A 218 -5.05 5.77 3.32
CA ILE A 218 -4.45 4.46 3.01
C ILE A 218 -4.10 3.72 4.32
N GLU A 219 -3.60 4.45 5.31
CA GLU A 219 -3.19 3.88 6.60
C GLU A 219 -4.37 3.41 7.46
N ASN A 220 -5.55 3.99 7.23
CA ASN A 220 -6.79 3.62 7.91
C ASN A 220 -7.61 2.61 7.09
N THR A 221 -7.02 1.99 6.07
CA THR A 221 -7.70 1.05 5.18
C THR A 221 -6.95 -0.28 5.14
N SER A 222 -7.70 -1.38 5.16
CA SER A 222 -7.18 -2.73 4.95
C SER A 222 -7.98 -3.41 3.85
N LEU A 223 -7.31 -3.73 2.74
CA LEU A 223 -7.89 -4.40 1.57
C LEU A 223 -7.42 -5.85 1.59
N PHE A 224 -8.36 -6.78 1.62
CA PHE A 224 -8.11 -8.20 1.92
C PHE A 224 -7.64 -8.94 0.66
N MET A 225 -6.53 -9.67 0.77
CA MET A 225 -6.03 -10.54 -0.30
C MET A 225 -6.78 -11.87 -0.34
N ASP A 226 -7.03 -12.47 0.84
CA ASP A 226 -7.90 -13.65 0.95
C ASP A 226 -9.30 -13.23 1.38
N ILE A 227 -10.30 -13.72 0.68
CA ILE A 227 -11.69 -13.33 0.87
C ILE A 227 -12.45 -14.54 1.39
N GLY A 228 -12.41 -14.72 2.71
CA GLY A 228 -13.06 -15.83 3.41
C GLY A 228 -14.46 -15.50 3.95
N CYS A 229 -14.86 -14.23 4.02
CA CYS A 229 -16.14 -13.81 4.58
C CYS A 229 -17.14 -13.40 3.50
N THR A 230 -18.30 -14.07 3.51
CA THR A 230 -19.40 -13.82 2.57
C THR A 230 -20.72 -13.61 3.29
N ILE A 231 -21.56 -12.74 2.76
CA ILE A 231 -22.91 -12.44 3.27
C ILE A 231 -23.94 -12.83 2.20
N PRO A 232 -24.85 -13.79 2.48
CA PRO A 232 -25.91 -14.15 1.53
C PRO A 232 -26.88 -13.01 1.23
N TYR A 233 -27.25 -12.83 -0.04
CA TYR A 233 -28.11 -11.73 -0.48
C TYR A 233 -29.47 -11.66 0.18
N ASN A 234 -30.03 -12.83 0.49
CA ASN A 234 -31.33 -12.94 1.11
C ASN A 234 -31.34 -12.51 2.59
N LEU A 235 -30.16 -12.27 3.18
CA LEU A 235 -30.02 -11.80 4.56
C LEU A 235 -29.66 -10.31 4.64
N SER A 236 -29.37 -9.66 3.52
CA SER A 236 -29.10 -8.23 3.49
C SER A 236 -30.41 -7.42 3.55
N PRO A 237 -30.39 -6.22 4.18
CA PRO A 237 -31.57 -5.37 4.29
C PRO A 237 -32.10 -4.94 2.93
N ALA A 238 -33.38 -4.57 2.86
CA ALA A 238 -34.03 -4.13 1.61
C ALA A 238 -33.32 -2.90 0.99
N GLU A 239 -32.70 -2.09 1.83
CA GLU A 239 -31.90 -0.92 1.47
C GLU A 239 -30.63 -1.28 0.67
N LYS A 240 -30.25 -2.56 0.56
CA LYS A 240 -29.09 -3.00 -0.23
C LYS A 240 -29.13 -2.56 -1.70
N ASP A 241 -30.32 -2.43 -2.29
CA ASP A 241 -30.48 -1.99 -3.68
C ASP A 241 -29.93 -0.56 -3.88
N LEU A 242 -29.84 0.21 -2.77
CA LEU A 242 -29.25 1.54 -2.72
C LEU A 242 -27.72 1.51 -2.74
N GLY A 243 -27.07 0.35 -2.56
CA GLY A 243 -25.62 0.16 -2.55
C GLY A 243 -24.93 0.52 -1.23
N ILE A 244 -25.68 0.94 -0.21
CA ILE A 244 -25.18 1.33 1.11
C ILE A 244 -26.25 1.06 2.17
N PHE A 245 -25.86 0.52 3.32
CA PHE A 245 -26.75 0.29 4.44
C PHE A 245 -25.99 0.32 5.76
N LEU A 246 -26.71 0.54 6.88
CA LEU A 246 -26.10 0.62 8.21
C LEU A 246 -26.26 -0.70 8.96
N LEU A 247 -25.36 -0.95 9.91
CA LEU A 247 -25.40 -2.14 10.75
C LEU A 247 -26.75 -2.31 11.45
N LYS A 248 -27.29 -1.23 12.02
CA LYS A 248 -28.61 -1.26 12.69
C LYS A 248 -29.78 -1.69 11.79
N ASP A 249 -29.62 -1.61 10.47
CA ASP A 249 -30.65 -1.98 9.51
C ASP A 249 -30.61 -3.50 9.21
N ILE A 250 -29.55 -4.19 9.61
CA ILE A 250 -29.35 -5.63 9.45
C ILE A 250 -30.12 -6.37 10.54
N LYS A 251 -31.05 -7.24 10.12
CA LYS A 251 -31.88 -8.05 11.04
C LYS A 251 -31.70 -9.55 10.87
N ASP A 252 -31.18 -9.96 9.71
CA ASP A 252 -31.35 -11.32 9.21
C ASP A 252 -30.03 -12.11 9.11
N PHE A 253 -28.87 -11.52 9.47
CA PHE A 253 -27.61 -12.26 9.68
C PHE A 253 -26.82 -11.79 10.91
N SER A 254 -25.87 -12.62 11.34
CA SER A 254 -24.98 -12.36 12.47
C SER A 254 -23.88 -11.38 12.07
N ASP A 255 -24.12 -10.11 12.32
CA ASP A 255 -23.14 -9.03 12.23
C ASP A 255 -21.89 -9.24 13.08
N LYS A 256 -22.06 -9.92 14.23
CA LYS A 256 -20.95 -10.32 15.09
C LYS A 256 -19.94 -11.21 14.37
N ASP A 257 -20.39 -12.10 13.48
CA ASP A 257 -19.47 -12.97 12.75
C ASP A 257 -18.65 -12.19 11.72
N VAL A 258 -19.24 -11.16 11.10
CA VAL A 258 -18.52 -10.24 10.23
C VAL A 258 -17.48 -9.45 11.00
N ILE A 259 -17.84 -8.87 12.14
CA ILE A 259 -16.90 -8.10 12.97
C ILE A 259 -15.81 -9.01 13.55
N ASN A 260 -16.15 -10.23 13.98
CA ASN A 260 -15.19 -11.21 14.44
C ASN A 260 -14.21 -11.60 13.34
N TYR A 261 -14.69 -11.85 12.12
CA TYR A 261 -13.83 -12.12 10.95
C TYR A 261 -12.83 -10.99 10.75
N ILE A 262 -13.29 -9.74 10.65
CA ILE A 262 -12.44 -8.55 10.50
C ILE A 262 -11.41 -8.46 11.63
N ASN A 263 -11.85 -8.62 12.88
CA ASN A 263 -11.00 -8.52 14.05
C ASN A 263 -10.06 -9.72 14.26
N SER A 264 -10.18 -10.74 13.41
CA SER A 264 -9.30 -11.90 13.34
C SER A 264 -8.49 -11.95 12.04
N TYR A 265 -8.69 -11.00 11.12
CA TYR A 265 -8.00 -10.98 9.84
C TYR A 265 -6.54 -10.56 10.05
N ASP A 266 -5.67 -11.56 10.19
CA ASP A 266 -4.23 -11.39 10.42
C ASP A 266 -3.38 -11.77 9.19
N PHE A 267 -4.01 -11.89 8.01
CA PHE A 267 -3.39 -12.30 6.75
C PHE A 267 -2.80 -11.14 5.95
N ASP A 268 -2.20 -11.46 4.79
CA ASP A 268 -1.74 -10.47 3.83
C ASP A 268 -2.87 -9.53 3.38
N LEU A 269 -2.46 -8.29 3.12
CA LEU A 269 -3.29 -7.19 2.67
C LEU A 269 -2.68 -6.60 1.41
N TYR A 270 -3.52 -6.09 0.51
CA TYR A 270 -3.00 -5.28 -0.59
C TYR A 270 -2.45 -3.95 -0.05
N ASP A 271 -1.22 -3.63 -0.45
CA ASP A 271 -0.58 -2.34 -0.17
C ASP A 271 -0.49 -1.54 -1.48
N VAL A 272 -1.46 -0.64 -1.69
CA VAL A 272 -1.60 0.15 -2.92
C VAL A 272 -1.45 1.63 -2.60
N GLY A 273 -0.55 2.30 -3.31
CA GLY A 273 -0.29 3.73 -3.13
C GLY A 273 0.78 4.02 -2.07
N PHE A 274 0.81 5.25 -1.59
CA PHE A 274 1.91 5.77 -0.78
C PHE A 274 1.48 6.01 0.67
N ALA A 275 2.06 5.26 1.63
CA ALA A 275 1.77 5.44 3.06
C ALA A 275 2.39 6.74 3.61
N LYS A 276 1.59 7.56 4.29
CA LYS A 276 2.03 8.88 4.81
C LYS A 276 3.18 8.76 5.81
N LYS A 277 3.24 7.69 6.61
CA LYS A 277 4.35 7.40 7.53
C LYS A 277 5.71 7.27 6.84
N ALA A 278 5.73 6.89 5.56
CA ALA A 278 6.96 6.73 4.78
C ALA A 278 7.36 8.00 4.04
N LEU A 279 6.55 9.07 4.09
CA LEU A 279 6.74 10.26 3.26
C LEU A 279 8.09 10.95 3.46
N TYR A 280 8.52 11.02 4.71
CA TYR A 280 9.77 11.70 5.08
C TYR A 280 10.93 10.72 5.31
N SER A 281 10.75 9.45 4.94
CA SER A 281 11.83 8.47 4.98
C SER A 281 12.90 8.78 3.92
N THR A 282 14.09 8.25 4.13
CA THR A 282 15.22 8.42 3.21
C THR A 282 15.68 7.07 2.67
N THR A 283 16.25 7.10 1.47
CA THR A 283 16.83 5.93 0.82
C THR A 283 17.98 5.32 1.65
N PRO A 284 18.14 3.98 1.69
CA PRO A 284 19.24 3.32 2.40
C PRO A 284 20.58 3.35 1.65
N LEU A 285 20.81 4.35 0.80
CA LEU A 285 22.08 4.51 0.08
C LEU A 285 23.19 5.03 1.02
N ILE A 286 24.43 4.67 0.75
CA ILE A 286 25.64 5.22 1.40
C ILE A 286 26.06 6.55 0.76
N GLU A 287 25.63 6.82 -0.48
CA GLU A 287 25.96 8.07 -1.19
C GLU A 287 25.43 9.30 -0.44
N ASN A 288 26.30 10.31 -0.26
CA ASN A 288 26.01 11.54 0.48
C ASN A 288 26.23 12.80 -0.38
N ASP A 289 26.69 12.65 -1.62
CA ASP A 289 26.73 13.77 -2.57
C ASP A 289 25.33 14.07 -3.12
N HIS A 290 24.72 15.15 -2.63
CA HIS A 290 23.40 15.64 -3.08
C HIS A 290 23.25 15.70 -4.61
N LYS A 291 24.30 16.05 -5.38
CA LYS A 291 24.18 16.15 -6.84
C LYS A 291 23.99 14.77 -7.48
N LYS A 292 24.73 13.77 -7.01
CA LYS A 292 24.56 12.40 -7.48
C LYS A 292 23.23 11.81 -7.02
N LEU A 293 22.77 12.16 -5.81
CA LEU A 293 21.45 11.74 -5.33
C LEU A 293 20.33 12.32 -6.20
N ILE A 294 20.42 13.58 -6.64
CA ILE A 294 19.49 14.16 -7.62
C ILE A 294 19.52 13.35 -8.94
N GLU A 295 20.71 13.07 -9.47
CA GLU A 295 20.84 12.26 -10.70
C GLU A 295 20.27 10.84 -10.55
N LEU A 296 20.36 10.25 -9.36
CA LEU A 296 19.78 8.94 -9.05
C LEU A 296 18.26 9.01 -8.95
N ALA A 297 17.70 10.03 -8.28
CA ALA A 297 16.26 10.21 -8.15
C ALA A 297 15.57 10.33 -9.52
N TYR A 298 16.10 11.16 -10.42
CA TYR A 298 15.53 11.31 -11.78
C TYR A 298 15.75 10.10 -12.70
N LYS A 299 16.63 9.16 -12.35
CA LYS A 299 16.83 7.90 -13.09
C LYS A 299 16.03 6.74 -12.54
N GLU A 300 15.50 6.87 -11.33
CA GLU A 300 14.74 5.83 -10.66
C GLU A 300 13.35 5.74 -11.30
N GLU A 301 13.00 4.55 -11.80
CA GLU A 301 11.73 4.32 -12.48
C GLU A 301 10.56 4.22 -11.49
N ASN A 302 10.86 3.82 -10.24
CA ASN A 302 9.85 3.74 -9.19
C ASN A 302 9.70 5.10 -8.48
N SER A 303 8.56 5.76 -8.67
CA SER A 303 8.29 7.08 -8.09
C SER A 303 8.44 7.13 -6.56
N MET A 304 8.09 6.07 -5.83
CA MET A 304 8.26 6.02 -4.38
C MET A 304 9.74 6.01 -3.97
N ARG A 305 10.56 5.19 -4.62
CA ARG A 305 12.01 5.17 -4.41
C ARG A 305 12.64 6.52 -4.77
N ALA A 306 12.22 7.13 -5.87
CA ALA A 306 12.68 8.44 -6.30
C ALA A 306 12.46 9.51 -5.21
N ILE A 307 11.27 9.52 -4.58
CA ILE A 307 10.96 10.40 -3.44
C ILE A 307 11.93 10.19 -2.28
N TRP A 308 12.19 8.95 -1.87
CA TRP A 308 13.11 8.66 -0.76
C TRP A 308 14.57 9.00 -1.07
N ILE A 309 14.98 8.91 -2.33
CA ILE A 309 16.29 9.38 -2.80
C ILE A 309 16.36 10.92 -2.75
N ALA A 310 15.32 11.60 -3.24
CA ALA A 310 15.23 13.06 -3.22
C ALA A 310 15.19 13.63 -1.78
N ASN A 311 14.46 12.97 -0.87
CA ASN A 311 14.49 13.29 0.56
C ASN A 311 15.91 13.24 1.12
N LYS A 312 16.69 12.21 0.76
CA LYS A 312 18.10 12.13 1.17
C LYS A 312 18.92 13.25 0.56
N ALA A 313 18.75 13.58 -0.72
CA ALA A 313 19.46 14.68 -1.35
C ALA A 313 19.24 16.01 -0.61
N LYS A 314 17.98 16.32 -0.27
CA LYS A 314 17.60 17.51 0.50
C LYS A 314 18.16 17.47 1.93
N LEU A 315 18.17 16.30 2.57
CA LEU A 315 18.77 16.12 3.90
C LEU A 315 20.29 16.41 3.90
N GLU A 316 21.02 15.90 2.90
CA GLU A 316 22.46 16.11 2.78
C GLU A 316 22.80 17.59 2.50
N LYS A 317 21.98 18.27 1.70
CA LYS A 317 22.12 19.70 1.46
C LYS A 317 20.80 20.32 1.00
N GLU A 318 20.21 21.15 1.84
CA GLU A 318 19.04 21.92 1.43
C GLU A 318 19.44 23.11 0.54
N CYS A 319 19.10 23.03 -0.74
CA CYS A 319 19.22 24.13 -1.70
C CYS A 319 18.10 24.07 -2.76
N TYR A 320 18.10 25.03 -3.68
CA TYR A 320 17.12 25.11 -4.76
C TYR A 320 17.02 23.78 -5.54
N ASP A 321 18.15 23.25 -6.03
CA ASP A 321 18.17 22.03 -6.85
C ASP A 321 17.58 20.80 -6.14
N THR A 322 17.85 20.63 -4.84
CA THR A 322 17.33 19.50 -4.06
C THR A 322 15.85 19.67 -3.73
N LYS A 323 15.38 20.91 -3.52
CA LYS A 323 13.95 21.19 -3.33
C LYS A 323 13.17 20.95 -4.61
N LEU A 324 13.71 21.38 -5.77
CA LEU A 324 13.12 21.12 -7.07
C LEU A 324 13.03 19.62 -7.37
N CYS A 325 14.13 18.89 -7.17
CA CYS A 325 14.13 17.43 -7.32
C CYS A 325 13.07 16.75 -6.44
N LEU A 326 12.95 17.14 -5.17
CA LEU A 326 11.91 16.59 -4.30
C LEU A 326 10.49 16.96 -4.78
N ALA A 327 10.26 18.22 -5.16
CA ALA A 327 8.96 18.67 -5.66
C ALA A 327 8.52 17.89 -6.90
N ASP A 328 9.43 17.69 -7.86
CA ASP A 328 9.19 16.91 -9.07
C ASP A 328 8.88 15.44 -8.73
N CYS A 329 9.69 14.79 -7.89
CA CYS A 329 9.45 13.41 -7.49
C CYS A 329 8.14 13.22 -6.72
N LEU A 330 7.75 14.17 -5.87
CA LEU A 330 6.45 14.14 -5.17
C LEU A 330 5.28 14.29 -6.16
N LEU A 331 5.42 15.16 -7.16
CA LEU A 331 4.43 15.32 -8.22
C LEU A 331 4.29 14.04 -9.07
N GLU A 332 5.41 13.41 -9.43
CA GLU A 332 5.48 12.10 -10.08
C GLU A 332 4.84 10.97 -9.26
N GLY A 333 4.98 11.04 -7.93
CA GLY A 333 4.36 10.10 -7.00
C GLY A 333 2.88 10.36 -6.68
N LEU A 334 2.21 11.28 -7.38
CA LEU A 334 0.81 11.69 -7.12
C LEU A 334 0.59 12.23 -5.69
N LEU A 335 1.61 12.90 -5.12
CA LEU A 335 1.60 13.54 -3.82
C LEU A 335 1.49 15.07 -3.95
N PHE A 336 0.46 15.52 -4.67
CA PHE A 336 0.17 16.91 -5.00
C PHE A 336 0.17 17.89 -3.81
N GLU A 337 -0.34 17.50 -2.63
CA GLU A 337 -0.41 18.42 -1.48
C GLU A 337 0.99 18.83 -1.01
N VAL A 338 1.88 17.86 -0.84
CA VAL A 338 3.25 18.08 -0.36
C VAL A 338 4.17 18.56 -1.49
N ALA A 339 3.90 18.16 -2.74
CA ALA A 339 4.56 18.77 -3.90
C ALA A 339 4.26 20.28 -3.98
N LEU A 340 3.02 20.70 -3.72
CA LEU A 340 2.65 22.12 -3.72
C LEU A 340 3.44 22.90 -2.67
N GLU A 341 3.63 22.35 -1.47
CA GLU A 341 4.42 22.98 -0.41
C GLU A 341 5.86 23.22 -0.87
N GLU A 342 6.51 22.21 -1.46
CA GLU A 342 7.88 22.34 -1.97
C GLU A 342 7.97 23.34 -3.15
N TYR A 343 7.00 23.36 -4.07
CA TYR A 343 6.98 24.35 -5.16
C TYR A 343 6.73 25.77 -4.65
N MET A 344 5.88 25.96 -3.64
CA MET A 344 5.66 27.26 -3.01
C MET A 344 6.94 27.77 -2.32
N ASP A 345 7.70 26.87 -1.68
CA ASP A 345 9.03 27.19 -1.16
C ASP A 345 9.99 27.66 -2.26
N LEU A 346 10.00 26.99 -3.43
CA LEU A 346 10.83 27.38 -4.57
C LEU A 346 10.41 28.73 -5.16
N GLN A 347 9.10 29.01 -5.24
CA GLN A 347 8.58 30.32 -5.67
C GLN A 347 9.07 31.46 -4.78
N ASN A 348 9.23 31.22 -3.47
CA ASN A 348 9.77 32.24 -2.56
C ASN A 348 11.27 32.52 -2.80
N ILE A 349 11.99 31.58 -3.40
CA ILE A 349 13.42 31.72 -3.76
C ILE A 349 13.57 32.40 -5.13
N ASP A 350 12.72 32.02 -6.10
CA ASP A 350 12.74 32.52 -7.46
C ASP A 350 11.32 32.93 -7.92
N THR A 351 10.92 34.15 -7.55
CA THR A 351 9.53 34.63 -7.68
C THR A 351 9.06 34.79 -9.13
N GLU A 352 9.99 35.05 -10.04
CA GLU A 352 9.70 35.32 -11.45
C GLU A 352 9.74 34.05 -12.31
N ASN A 353 9.91 32.87 -11.69
CA ASN A 353 9.97 31.60 -12.41
C ASN A 353 8.58 31.21 -12.96
N GLU A 354 8.34 31.52 -14.24
CA GLU A 354 7.06 31.28 -14.91
C GLU A 354 6.64 29.79 -14.88
N GLU A 355 7.60 28.87 -14.95
CA GLU A 355 7.33 27.43 -14.95
C GLU A 355 6.83 26.96 -13.59
N ILE A 356 7.52 27.30 -12.50
CA ILE A 356 7.10 26.99 -11.14
C ILE A 356 5.72 27.61 -10.85
N ASN A 357 5.53 28.87 -11.24
CA ASN A 357 4.27 29.57 -11.07
C ASN A 357 3.10 28.84 -11.77
N ARG A 358 3.34 28.32 -12.99
CA ARG A 358 2.36 27.52 -13.73
C ARG A 358 2.07 26.19 -13.02
N ILE A 359 3.11 25.46 -12.61
CA ILE A 359 2.96 24.18 -11.90
C ILE A 359 2.13 24.35 -10.62
N ILE A 360 2.41 25.40 -9.84
CA ILE A 360 1.63 25.73 -8.63
C ILE A 360 0.14 25.93 -8.95
N LEU A 361 -0.19 26.64 -10.03
CA LEU A 361 -1.58 26.87 -10.43
C LEU A 361 -2.26 25.57 -10.86
N ASP A 362 -1.56 24.73 -11.62
CA ASP A 362 -2.07 23.43 -12.08
C ASP A 362 -2.31 22.47 -10.90
N ILE A 363 -1.37 22.39 -9.95
CA ILE A 363 -1.53 21.58 -8.72
C ILE A 363 -2.73 22.09 -7.91
N LYS A 364 -2.85 23.41 -7.70
CA LYS A 364 -4.01 24.01 -7.00
C LYS A 364 -5.33 23.67 -7.69
N SER A 365 -5.36 23.64 -9.03
CA SER A 365 -6.54 23.24 -9.79
C SER A 365 -6.93 21.78 -9.51
N ILE A 366 -5.96 20.86 -9.49
CA ILE A 366 -6.18 19.45 -9.18
C ILE A 366 -6.67 19.28 -7.74
N LEU A 367 -6.00 19.90 -6.76
CA LEU A 367 -6.40 19.84 -5.35
C LEU A 367 -7.82 20.39 -5.13
N MET A 368 -8.25 21.40 -5.89
CA MET A 368 -9.62 21.90 -5.84
C MET A 368 -10.65 20.88 -6.34
N ARG A 369 -10.30 20.05 -7.32
CA ARG A 369 -11.16 18.95 -7.84
C ARG A 369 -11.21 17.76 -6.88
N LEU A 370 -10.16 17.55 -6.08
CA LEU A 370 -10.07 16.49 -5.08
C LEU A 370 -10.84 16.79 -3.78
N LYS A 371 -11.21 18.06 -3.52
CA LYS A 371 -12.03 18.48 -2.36
C LYS A 371 -13.50 18.26 -2.60
#